data_AF-A0AAX6NBT0-F1
#
_entry.id   AF-A0AAX6NBT0-F1
#
_cell.length_a   1.000
_cell.length_b   1.000
_cell.length_c   1.000
_cell.angle_alpha   90.00
_cell.angle_beta   90.00
_cell.angle_gamma   90.00
#
_symmetry.space_group_name_H-M   'P 1'
#
loop_
_entity.id
_entity.type
_entity.pdbx_description
1 polymer ?
#
loop_
_entity_poly.entity_id
_entity_poly.type
_entity_poly.pdbx_seq_one_letter_code
_entity_poly.pdbx_strand_id
1 'polypeptide(L)'
;MSYIDEIYSYGQVIQDLETSPFETVNALHLRSELEQKYKELTVSEKQQLAVYDRILLSNAKVMYDHLRKGYNFPSHKPIREWWWHLDKVVNGELVFNASEVT
;
A
#
# COMPACT_ATOMS: atom_id res chain seq x y z
N MET A 1 14.85 -8.78 -10.62
CA MET A 1 14.79 -7.53 -9.85
C MET A 1 14.96 -7.91 -8.39
N SER A 2 15.65 -7.10 -7.58
CA SER A 2 15.76 -7.39 -6.15
C SER A 2 14.50 -6.93 -5.40
N TYR A 3 14.24 -7.45 -4.21
CA TYR A 3 13.10 -7.00 -3.41
C TYR A 3 13.18 -5.51 -3.06
N ILE A 4 14.40 -4.99 -2.82
CA ILE A 4 14.58 -3.57 -2.56
C ILE A 4 14.22 -2.70 -3.78
N ASP A 5 14.46 -3.15 -5.01
CA ASP A 5 14.04 -2.43 -6.23
C ASP A 5 12.51 -2.42 -6.37
N GLU A 6 11.85 -3.54 -6.04
CA GLU A 6 10.38 -3.65 -6.03
C GLU A 6 9.78 -2.70 -4.97
N ILE A 7 10.36 -2.67 -3.77
CA ILE A 7 9.95 -1.77 -2.69
C ILE A 7 10.13 -0.30 -3.10
N TYR A 8 11.22 0.05 -3.78
CA TYR A 8 11.41 1.41 -4.29
C TYR A 8 10.45 1.75 -5.43
N SER A 9 10.15 0.81 -6.32
CA SER A 9 9.16 1.00 -7.40
C SER A 9 7.76 1.26 -6.82
N TYR A 10 7.38 0.51 -5.79
CA TYR A 10 6.16 0.77 -5.02
C TYR A 10 6.20 2.17 -4.38
N GLY A 11 7.29 2.50 -3.69
CA GLY A 11 7.46 3.78 -3.02
C GLY A 11 7.36 5.00 -3.95
N GLN A 12 7.98 4.94 -5.12
CA GLN A 12 7.94 6.00 -6.12
C GLN A 12 6.51 6.33 -6.54
N VAL A 13 5.68 5.32 -6.80
CA VAL A 13 4.27 5.51 -7.19
C VAL A 13 3.43 6.01 -6.01
N ILE A 14 3.66 5.52 -4.79
CA ILE A 14 2.92 5.98 -3.60
C ILE A 14 3.26 7.44 -3.21
N GLN A 15 4.45 7.90 -3.56
CA GLN A 15 4.87 9.27 -3.28
C GLN A 15 4.48 10.27 -4.37
N ASP A 16 4.13 9.79 -5.57
CA ASP A 16 3.71 10.62 -6.69
C ASP A 16 2.17 10.65 -6.81
N LEU A 17 1.59 11.83 -6.59
CA LEU A 17 0.15 12.04 -6.65
C LEU A 17 -0.36 12.33 -8.07
N GLU A 18 0.55 12.53 -9.03
CA GLU A 18 0.23 12.80 -10.44
C GLU A 18 0.22 11.51 -11.28
N THR A 19 0.70 10.39 -10.71
CA THR A 19 0.69 9.08 -11.37
C THR A 19 -0.74 8.66 -11.71
N SER A 20 -0.97 7.95 -12.81
CA SER A 20 -2.34 7.56 -13.17
C SER A 20 -2.96 6.57 -12.17
N PRO A 21 -4.30 6.52 -12.01
CA PRO A 21 -4.93 5.53 -11.13
C PRO A 21 -4.57 4.08 -11.49
N PHE A 22 -4.33 3.79 -12.77
CA PHE A 22 -3.91 2.47 -13.23
C PHE A 22 -2.53 2.07 -12.72
N GLU A 23 -1.57 2.99 -12.78
CA GLU A 23 -0.22 2.79 -12.23
C GLU A 23 -0.26 2.65 -10.71
N THR A 24 -1.09 3.43 -10.01
CA THR A 24 -1.30 3.25 -8.58
C THR A 24 -1.87 1.87 -8.25
N VAL A 25 -2.84 1.36 -9.02
CA VAL A 25 -3.36 -0.01 -8.87
C VAL A 25 -2.27 -1.05 -9.08
N ASN A 26 -1.39 -0.87 -10.08
CA ASN A 26 -0.26 -1.77 -10.30
C ASN A 26 0.72 -1.76 -9.11
N ALA A 27 0.98 -0.59 -8.50
CA ALA A 27 1.79 -0.51 -7.29
C ALA A 27 1.13 -1.23 -6.10
N LEU A 28 -0.20 -1.19 -5.97
CA LEU A 28 -0.92 -1.96 -4.96
C LEU A 28 -0.84 -3.47 -5.20
N HIS A 29 -0.82 -3.91 -6.47
CA HIS A 29 -0.54 -5.30 -6.82
C HIS A 29 0.88 -5.71 -6.43
N LEU A 30 1.88 -4.87 -6.72
CA LEU A 30 3.26 -5.10 -6.30
C LEU A 30 3.38 -5.22 -4.78
N ARG A 31 2.64 -4.39 -4.02
CA ARG A 31 2.58 -4.50 -2.56
C ARG A 31 2.01 -5.84 -2.08
N SER A 32 1.04 -6.41 -2.79
CA SER A 32 0.53 -7.77 -2.54
C SER A 32 1.54 -8.86 -2.88
N GLU A 33 2.37 -8.68 -3.90
CA GLU A 33 3.46 -9.62 -4.21
C GLU A 33 4.54 -9.60 -3.12
N LEU A 34 4.91 -8.40 -2.63
CA LEU A 34 5.83 -8.23 -1.51
C LEU A 34 5.29 -8.85 -0.22
N GLU A 35 3.98 -8.78 0.02
CA GLU A 35 3.33 -9.42 1.17
C GLU A 35 3.47 -10.95 1.15
N GLN A 36 3.30 -11.56 -0.02
CA GLN A 36 3.46 -13.02 -0.16
C GLN A 36 4.88 -13.48 0.17
N LYS A 37 5.87 -12.61 -0.09
CA LYS A 37 7.29 -12.85 0.15
C LYS A 37 7.79 -12.18 1.43
N TYR A 38 6.92 -11.62 2.26
CA TYR A 38 7.31 -10.75 3.39
C TYR A 38 8.27 -11.45 4.37
N LYS A 39 8.13 -12.77 4.55
CA LYS A 39 9.02 -13.56 5.42
C LYS A 39 10.46 -13.62 4.90
N GLU A 40 10.66 -13.48 3.59
CA GLU A 40 11.96 -13.52 2.93
C GLU A 40 12.65 -12.15 2.93
N LEU A 41 11.90 -11.07 3.16
CA LEU A 41 12.46 -9.72 3.26
C LEU A 41 13.40 -9.61 4.47
N THR A 42 14.53 -8.96 4.22
CA THR A 42 15.45 -8.52 5.27
C THR A 42 14.79 -7.50 6.20
N VAL A 43 15.39 -7.28 7.36
CA VAL A 43 14.91 -6.26 8.32
C VAL A 43 14.88 -4.86 7.69
N SER A 44 15.91 -4.50 6.93
CA SER A 44 15.98 -3.20 6.24
C SER A 44 14.91 -3.04 5.16
N GLU A 45 14.63 -4.10 4.39
CA GLU A 45 13.57 -4.09 3.38
C GLU A 45 12.20 -3.94 4.03
N LYS A 46 11.93 -4.65 5.14
CA LYS A 46 10.69 -4.51 5.91
C LYS A 46 10.53 -3.10 6.47
N GLN A 47 11.61 -2.51 6.99
CA GLN A 47 11.61 -1.13 7.48
C GLN A 47 11.30 -0.14 6.36
N GLN A 48 11.91 -0.31 5.19
CA GLN A 48 11.65 0.55 4.04
C GLN A 48 10.21 0.41 3.52
N LEU A 49 9.71 -0.82 3.44
CA LEU A 49 8.32 -1.09 3.07
C LEU A 49 7.34 -0.43 4.06
N ALA A 50 7.62 -0.54 5.36
CA ALA A 50 6.81 0.11 6.40
C ALA A 50 6.83 1.64 6.31
N VAL A 51 7.94 2.25 5.87
CA VAL A 51 7.99 3.70 5.58
C VAL A 51 7.02 4.07 4.47
N TYR A 52 7.01 3.32 3.37
CA TYR A 52 6.08 3.58 2.26
C TYR A 52 4.62 3.28 2.62
N ASP A 53 4.36 2.22 3.39
CA ASP A 53 3.03 1.92 3.94
C ASP A 53 2.51 3.09 4.81
N ARG A 54 3.37 3.70 5.63
CA ARG A 54 3.02 4.89 6.43
C ARG A 54 2.72 6.12 5.57
N ILE A 55 3.44 6.30 4.46
CA ILE A 55 3.17 7.39 3.51
C ILE A 55 1.80 7.16 2.85
N LEU A 56 1.50 5.93 2.41
CA LEU A 56 0.19 5.58 1.88
C LEU A 56 -0.92 5.86 2.90
N LEU A 57 -0.75 5.49 4.16
CA LEU A 57 -1.70 5.79 5.23
C LEU A 57 -1.88 7.29 5.46
N SER A 58 -0.78 8.04 5.51
CA SER A 58 -0.81 9.49 5.70
C SER A 58 -1.54 10.20 4.55
N ASN A 59 -1.48 9.62 3.35
CA ASN A 59 -2.14 10.12 2.14
C ASN A 59 -3.42 9.34 1.79
N ALA A 60 -3.98 8.53 2.71
CA ALA A 60 -5.04 7.56 2.39
C ALA A 60 -6.27 8.21 1.74
N LYS A 61 -6.67 9.40 2.22
CA LYS A 61 -7.81 10.13 1.63
C LYS A 61 -7.56 10.54 0.19
N VAL A 62 -6.38 11.07 -0.10
CA VAL A 62 -5.97 11.52 -1.44
C VAL A 62 -5.88 10.32 -2.37
N MET A 63 -5.25 9.23 -1.92
CA MET A 63 -5.12 7.99 -2.69
C MET A 63 -6.46 7.32 -2.97
N TYR A 64 -7.36 7.31 -1.99
CA TYR A 64 -8.73 6.81 -2.18
C TYR A 64 -9.49 7.64 -3.24
N ASP A 65 -9.43 8.97 -3.16
CA ASP A 65 -10.08 9.86 -4.12
C ASP A 65 -9.49 9.75 -5.53
N HIS A 66 -8.20 9.49 -5.63
CA HIS A 66 -7.50 9.24 -6.88
C HIS A 66 -7.95 7.93 -7.53
N LEU A 67 -7.89 6.85 -6.76
CA LEU A 67 -8.22 5.49 -7.23
C LEU A 67 -9.69 5.34 -7.59
N ARG A 68 -10.63 5.90 -6.82
CA ARG A 68 -12.08 5.74 -7.08
C ARG A 68 -12.56 6.34 -8.39
N LYS A 69 -11.72 7.09 -9.12
CA LYS A 69 -12.02 7.61 -10.47
C LYS A 69 -11.99 6.52 -11.55
N GLY A 70 -11.29 5.41 -11.31
CA GLY A 70 -11.14 4.33 -12.29
C GLY A 70 -11.07 2.93 -11.69
N TYR A 71 -11.05 2.81 -10.35
CA TYR A 71 -10.97 1.55 -9.62
C TYR A 71 -12.14 1.40 -8.65
N ASN A 72 -12.81 0.26 -8.71
CA ASN A 72 -13.80 -0.13 -7.71
C ASN A 72 -13.09 -0.96 -6.63
N PHE A 73 -13.03 -0.44 -5.40
CA PHE A 73 -12.37 -1.12 -4.29
C PHE A 73 -13.04 -2.48 -4.00
N PRO A 74 -12.27 -3.59 -4.00
CA PRO A 74 -12.84 -4.93 -3.91
C PRO A 74 -12.99 -5.39 -2.46
N SER A 75 -14.17 -5.89 -2.11
CA SER A 75 -14.46 -6.37 -0.75
C SER A 75 -13.80 -7.69 -0.36
N HIS A 76 -13.28 -8.47 -1.32
CA HIS A 76 -12.80 -9.84 -1.11
C HIS A 76 -11.31 -9.99 -0.76
N LYS A 77 -10.53 -8.91 -0.77
CA LYS A 77 -9.09 -8.99 -0.46
C LYS A 77 -8.89 -9.27 1.04
N PRO A 78 -7.95 -10.13 1.45
CA PRO A 78 -7.73 -10.41 2.85
C PRO A 78 -7.25 -9.17 3.60
N ILE A 79 -7.55 -9.06 4.89
CA ILE A 79 -7.22 -7.85 5.68
C ILE A 79 -5.72 -7.57 5.79
N ARG A 80 -4.88 -8.62 5.69
CA ARG A 80 -3.42 -8.49 5.61
C ARG A 80 -2.96 -7.66 4.40
N GLU A 81 -3.79 -7.59 3.35
CA GLU A 81 -3.58 -6.70 2.21
C GLU A 81 -4.41 -5.42 2.37
N TRP A 82 -4.22 -4.74 3.50
CA TRP A 82 -5.04 -3.63 3.95
C TRP A 82 -5.09 -2.45 2.96
N TRP A 83 -4.07 -2.28 2.11
CA TRP A 83 -4.02 -1.24 1.08
C TRP A 83 -5.10 -1.38 0.00
N TRP A 84 -5.76 -2.54 -0.09
CA TRP A 84 -6.97 -2.69 -0.92
C TRP A 84 -8.25 -2.21 -0.23
N HIS A 85 -8.18 -1.79 1.03
CA HIS A 85 -9.30 -1.35 1.86
C HIS A 85 -9.15 0.12 2.26
N LEU A 86 -8.56 0.97 1.39
CA LEU A 86 -8.40 2.40 1.65
C LEU A 86 -9.73 3.11 1.88
N ASP A 87 -10.82 2.62 1.29
CA ASP A 87 -12.19 3.05 1.59
C ASP A 87 -12.52 2.91 3.08
N LYS A 88 -12.20 1.76 3.67
CA LYS A 88 -12.41 1.48 5.09
C LYS A 88 -11.49 2.28 5.99
N VAL A 89 -10.23 2.48 5.56
CA VAL A 89 -9.27 3.34 6.30
C VAL A 89 -9.79 4.77 6.35
N VAL A 90 -10.23 5.32 5.22
CA VAL A 90 -10.75 6.69 5.11
C VAL A 90 -12.04 6.88 5.90
N ASN A 91 -12.91 5.87 5.94
CA ASN A 91 -14.16 5.90 6.69
C ASN A 91 -13.99 5.58 8.19
N GLY A 92 -12.78 5.25 8.64
CA GLY A 92 -12.51 4.86 10.04
C GLY A 92 -13.03 3.47 10.41
N GLU A 93 -13.42 2.65 9.44
CA GLU A 93 -13.85 1.26 9.61
C GLU A 93 -12.66 0.30 9.80
N LEU A 94 -11.48 0.69 9.32
CA LEU A 94 -10.21 0.00 9.55
C LEU A 94 -9.22 0.93 10.25
N VAL A 95 -8.89 0.60 11.51
CA VAL A 95 -8.02 1.39 12.37
C VAL A 95 -6.78 0.56 12.70
N PHE A 96 -5.60 1.15 12.53
CA PHE A 96 -4.32 0.53 12.89
C PHE A 96 -3.91 0.98 14.29
N ASN A 97 -3.67 0.03 15.19
CA ASN A 97 -3.10 0.33 16.49
C ASN A 97 -1.58 0.47 16.37
N ALA A 98 -1.02 1.53 16.96
CA ALA A 98 0.43 1.77 16.95
C ALA A 98 1.25 0.61 17.58
N SER A 99 0.60 -0.24 18.38
CA SER A 99 1.15 -1.44 19.03
C SER A 99 1.37 -2.63 18.10
N GLU A 100 0.80 -2.61 16.89
CA GLU A 100 0.87 -3.72 15.92
C GLU A 100 1.86 -3.44 14.77
N VAL A 101 2.60 -2.33 14.84
CA VAL A 101 3.52 -1.85 13.79
C VAL A 101 5.00 -2.07 14.18
N THR A 102 5.28 -2.98 15.10
CA THR A 102 6.64 -3.37 15.53
C THR A 102 6.90 -4.85 15.33
#